data_AF-A0A2N2J5Q4-F1
#
_entry.id   AF-A0A2N2J5Q4-F1
#
_cell.length_a   1.000
_cell.length_b   1.000
_cell.length_c   1.000
_cell.angle_alpha   90.00
_cell.angle_beta   90.00
_cell.angle_gamma   90.00
#
_symmetry.space_group_name_H-M   'P 1'
#
loop_
_entity.id
_entity.type
_entity.pdbx_description
1 polymer ?
#
loop_
_entity_poly.entity_id
_entity_poly.type
_entity_poly.pdbx_seq_one_letter_code
_entity_poly.pdbx_strand_id
1 'polypeptide(L)'
;MAEKLKPPYLKKDETRGDYQVWIVDGAYIRGHIDEEFTNFGQHYRYHYIPKNEFWIDQEAKPDEHLFFIEHLLVEHDLMAKGVSYDDAITKADLAERRIRRRAGDVRKVTHNGRELPDAKAVHESLWKKLENGVSVWIVNGRLVRSVFDIDFTAGGHDHVYEFVPKGEVWIDNDIEEKERGFVLLHELHERNRMAEGLPYSKAHNESSRLEFQSRHHPDELHDALAAEGWA
;
A
#
# COMPACT_ATOMS: atom_id res chain seq x y z
N MET A 1 -21.16 25.35 15.10
CA MET A 1 -20.94 23.93 15.41
C MET A 1 -20.18 23.36 14.23
N ALA A 2 -19.02 22.74 14.44
CA ALA A 2 -18.32 22.09 13.34
C ALA A 2 -19.20 20.95 12.83
N GLU A 3 -19.50 20.96 11.53
CA GLU A 3 -20.27 19.90 10.89
C GLU A 3 -19.51 18.58 11.06
N LYS A 4 -20.16 17.58 11.65
CA LYS A 4 -19.54 16.27 11.88
C LYS A 4 -19.38 15.60 10.52
N LEU A 5 -18.14 15.41 10.08
CA LEU A 5 -17.85 14.69 8.84
C LEU A 5 -18.43 13.27 8.93
N LYS A 6 -19.02 12.81 7.82
CA LYS A 6 -19.51 11.45 7.69
C LYS A 6 -18.36 10.54 7.27
N PRO A 7 -18.34 9.26 7.68
CA PRO A 7 -17.40 8.29 7.12
C PRO A 7 -17.48 8.28 5.58
N PRO A 8 -16.34 8.09 4.88
CA PRO A 8 -14.99 7.84 5.41
C PRO A 8 -14.16 9.12 5.69
N TYR A 9 -14.75 10.31 5.59
CA TYR A 9 -14.00 11.57 5.71
C TYR A 9 -13.54 11.84 7.14
N LEU A 10 -12.25 12.12 7.31
CA LEU A 10 -11.65 12.49 8.59
C LEU A 10 -11.25 13.95 8.64
N LYS A 11 -10.58 14.42 7.59
CA LYS A 11 -10.05 15.78 7.55
C LYS A 11 -9.96 16.27 6.10
N LYS A 12 -10.41 17.51 5.89
CA LYS A 12 -10.08 18.26 4.68
C LYS A 12 -8.63 18.70 4.73
N ASP A 13 -7.82 18.34 3.74
CA ASP A 13 -6.38 18.64 3.76
C ASP A 13 -6.02 19.90 2.98
N GLU A 14 -5.93 19.80 1.65
CA GLU A 14 -5.61 20.92 0.77
C GLU A 14 -6.45 20.95 -0.51
N THR A 15 -6.40 22.06 -1.25
CA THR A 15 -7.08 22.22 -2.53
C THR A 15 -6.04 22.41 -3.63
N ARG A 16 -6.14 21.63 -4.70
CA ARG A 16 -5.24 21.69 -5.87
C ARG A 16 -6.04 21.93 -7.13
N GLY A 17 -6.07 23.20 -7.57
CA GLY A 17 -6.96 23.62 -8.66
C GLY A 17 -8.41 23.40 -8.26
N ASP A 18 -9.12 22.60 -9.05
CA ASP A 18 -10.53 22.26 -8.80
C ASP A 18 -10.72 21.02 -7.89
N TYR A 19 -9.62 20.38 -7.46
CA TYR A 19 -9.66 19.15 -6.66
C TYR A 19 -9.53 19.42 -5.17
N GLN A 20 -10.38 18.79 -4.38
CA GLN A 20 -10.25 18.74 -2.93
C GLN A 20 -9.53 17.46 -2.49
N VAL A 21 -8.43 17.61 -1.76
CA VAL A 21 -7.73 16.49 -1.11
C VAL A 21 -8.33 16.25 0.27
N TRP A 22 -8.68 15.00 0.55
CA TRP A 22 -9.24 14.54 1.82
C TRP A 22 -8.34 13.46 2.42
N ILE A 23 -8.11 13.57 3.72
CA ILE A 23 -7.65 12.44 4.53
C ILE A 23 -8.86 11.62 4.94
N VAL A 24 -8.82 10.33 4.65
CA VAL A 24 -9.93 9.38 4.87
C VAL A 24 -9.51 8.22 5.77
N ASP A 25 -10.50 7.56 6.37
CA ASP A 25 -10.32 6.32 7.12
C ASP A 25 -10.27 5.14 6.15
N GLY A 26 -9.06 4.75 5.71
CA GLY A 26 -8.91 3.64 4.78
C GLY A 26 -9.33 2.29 5.36
N ALA A 27 -9.14 2.07 6.66
CA ALA A 27 -9.62 0.87 7.35
C ALA A 27 -11.16 0.76 7.27
N TYR A 28 -11.87 1.88 7.43
CA TYR A 28 -13.31 1.91 7.21
C TYR A 28 -13.68 1.57 5.77
N ILE A 29 -12.98 2.13 4.78
CA ILE A 29 -13.23 1.85 3.35
C ILE A 29 -13.04 0.36 3.06
N ARG A 30 -11.89 -0.22 3.45
CA ARG A 30 -11.58 -1.64 3.26
C ARG A 30 -12.57 -2.58 3.95
N GLY A 31 -13.09 -2.17 5.10
CA GLY A 31 -14.08 -2.95 5.85
C GLY A 31 -15.52 -2.84 5.36
N HIS A 32 -15.90 -1.79 4.63
CA HIS A 32 -17.33 -1.48 4.39
C HIS A 32 -17.69 -1.07 2.96
N ILE A 33 -16.72 -0.64 2.15
CA ILE A 33 -16.96 -0.03 0.84
C ILE A 33 -16.24 -0.81 -0.25
N ASP A 34 -14.92 -0.98 -0.12
CA ASP A 34 -14.06 -1.60 -1.12
C ASP A 34 -12.78 -2.12 -0.45
N GLU A 35 -12.65 -3.45 -0.37
CA GLU A 35 -11.52 -4.16 0.25
C GLU A 35 -10.17 -3.87 -0.42
N GLU A 36 -10.17 -3.42 -1.67
CA GLU A 36 -8.98 -3.17 -2.48
C GLU A 36 -8.46 -1.72 -2.37
N PHE A 37 -9.06 -0.90 -1.49
CA PHE A 37 -8.59 0.48 -1.28
C PHE A 37 -7.23 0.54 -0.58
N THR A 38 -6.23 1.08 -1.27
CA THR A 38 -4.83 1.19 -0.80
C THR A 38 -4.52 2.57 -0.18
N ASN A 39 -3.33 3.13 -0.39
CA ASN A 39 -2.89 4.39 0.25
C ASN A 39 -3.62 5.64 -0.24
N PHE A 40 -4.14 5.64 -1.47
CA PHE A 40 -4.82 6.80 -2.07
C PHE A 40 -5.69 6.42 -3.26
N GLY A 41 -6.56 7.32 -3.70
CA GLY A 41 -7.44 7.08 -4.85
C GLY A 41 -8.19 8.29 -5.40
N GLN A 42 -8.74 8.11 -6.60
CA GLN A 42 -9.57 9.10 -7.30
C GLN A 42 -10.73 8.44 -8.07
N HIS A 43 -11.69 9.24 -8.50
CA HIS A 43 -12.99 8.85 -9.08
C HIS A 43 -12.96 7.84 -10.25
N TYR A 44 -12.00 7.92 -11.16
CA TYR A 44 -11.93 7.03 -12.31
C TYR A 44 -11.42 5.64 -11.93
N ARG A 45 -10.61 5.52 -10.88
CA ARG A 45 -10.18 4.24 -10.30
C ARG A 45 -11.22 3.70 -9.33
N TYR A 46 -11.75 4.57 -8.47
CA TYR A 46 -12.74 4.23 -7.45
C TYR A 46 -14.00 5.09 -7.65
N HIS A 47 -15.03 4.53 -8.29
CA HIS A 47 -16.22 5.29 -8.68
C HIS A 47 -17.06 5.84 -7.51
N TYR A 48 -16.86 5.32 -6.29
CA TYR A 48 -17.48 5.85 -5.08
C TYR A 48 -16.81 7.15 -4.60
N ILE A 49 -15.60 7.47 -5.07
CA ILE A 49 -14.94 8.75 -4.79
C ILE A 49 -15.57 9.83 -5.66
N PRO A 50 -15.97 10.99 -5.11
CA PRO A 50 -16.52 12.09 -5.91
C PRO A 50 -15.54 12.61 -6.97
N LYS A 51 -16.08 13.07 -8.10
CA LYS A 51 -15.31 13.40 -9.31
C LYS A 51 -14.20 14.44 -9.13
N ASN A 52 -14.39 15.36 -8.18
CA ASN A 52 -13.46 16.45 -7.87
C ASN A 52 -12.75 16.24 -6.52
N GLU A 53 -12.60 14.99 -6.11
CA GLU A 53 -11.94 14.63 -4.86
C GLU A 53 -10.80 13.64 -5.07
N PHE A 54 -9.77 13.84 -4.26
CA PHE A 54 -8.66 12.93 -4.07
C PHE A 54 -8.67 12.47 -2.62
N TRP A 55 -8.61 11.17 -2.41
CA TRP A 55 -8.60 10.58 -1.08
C TRP A 55 -7.21 10.02 -0.80
N ILE A 56 -6.68 10.31 0.37
CA ILE A 56 -5.43 9.77 0.90
C ILE A 56 -5.78 9.09 2.23
N ASP A 57 -5.36 7.84 2.39
CA ASP A 57 -5.53 7.10 3.64
C ASP A 57 -4.79 7.83 4.78
N GLN A 58 -5.41 7.87 5.97
CA GLN A 58 -4.80 8.46 7.17
C GLN A 58 -3.48 7.79 7.57
N GLU A 59 -3.25 6.55 7.14
CA GLU A 59 -2.01 5.81 7.38
C GLU A 59 -0.81 6.45 6.65
N ALA A 60 -1.06 7.15 5.53
CA ALA A 60 -0.02 7.83 4.78
C ALA A 60 0.63 8.94 5.61
N LYS A 61 1.96 8.88 5.77
CA LYS A 61 2.70 9.95 6.44
C LYS A 61 2.60 11.27 5.66
N PRO A 62 2.55 12.44 6.35
CA PRO A 62 2.43 13.73 5.69
C PRO A 62 3.51 14.04 4.65
N ASP A 63 4.69 13.46 4.81
CA ASP A 63 5.82 13.63 3.90
C ASP A 63 5.75 12.76 2.63
N GLU A 64 4.71 11.94 2.49
CA GLU A 64 4.33 11.20 1.29
C GLU A 64 3.19 11.83 0.48
N HIS A 65 2.35 12.67 1.12
CA HIS A 65 1.14 13.22 0.51
C HIS A 65 1.43 13.93 -0.82
N LEU A 66 2.55 14.66 -0.91
CA LEU A 66 2.95 15.33 -2.14
C LEU A 66 3.11 14.35 -3.32
N PHE A 67 3.68 13.17 -3.09
CA PHE A 67 3.89 12.18 -4.15
C PHE A 67 2.56 11.65 -4.66
N PHE A 68 1.65 11.31 -3.74
CA PHE A 68 0.32 10.79 -4.06
C PHE A 68 -0.55 11.84 -4.76
N ILE A 69 -0.54 13.09 -4.30
CA ILE A 69 -1.30 14.17 -4.94
C ILE A 69 -0.82 14.41 -6.37
N GLU A 70 0.49 14.40 -6.61
CA GLU A 70 1.05 14.61 -7.95
C GLU A 70 0.76 13.43 -8.88
N HIS A 71 0.78 12.20 -8.36
CA HIS A 71 0.30 11.01 -9.07
C HIS A 71 -1.16 11.18 -9.49
N LEU A 72 -2.04 11.45 -8.52
CA LEU A 72 -3.48 11.58 -8.72
C LEU A 72 -3.86 12.68 -9.71
N LEU A 73 -3.15 13.82 -9.67
CA LEU A 73 -3.36 14.90 -10.64
C LEU A 73 -3.10 14.46 -12.08
N VAL A 74 -2.00 13.72 -12.30
CA VAL A 74 -1.63 13.25 -13.64
C VAL A 74 -2.56 12.14 -14.10
N GLU A 75 -2.82 11.15 -13.25
CA GLU A 75 -3.71 10.04 -13.53
C GLU A 75 -5.12 10.56 -13.90
N HIS A 76 -5.69 11.40 -13.04
CA HIS A 76 -7.05 11.94 -13.24
C HIS A 76 -7.16 12.79 -14.51
N ASP A 77 -6.23 13.72 -14.75
CA ASP A 77 -6.26 14.58 -15.95
C ASP A 77 -6.20 13.77 -17.25
N LEU A 78 -5.41 12.69 -17.27
CA LEU A 78 -5.31 11.81 -18.42
C LEU A 78 -6.58 10.99 -18.60
N MET A 79 -7.10 10.36 -17.54
CA MET A 79 -8.33 9.57 -17.61
C MET A 79 -9.54 10.44 -17.96
N ALA A 80 -9.61 11.68 -17.48
CA ALA A 80 -10.63 12.65 -17.85
C ALA A 80 -10.64 12.98 -19.35
N LYS A 81 -9.48 12.86 -20.01
CA LYS A 81 -9.33 13.03 -21.48
C LYS A 81 -9.58 11.74 -22.26
N GLY A 82 -9.99 10.66 -21.58
CA GLY A 82 -10.27 9.36 -22.20
C GLY A 82 -9.02 8.52 -22.48
N VAL A 83 -7.88 8.85 -21.87
CA VAL A 83 -6.69 7.99 -21.92
C VAL A 83 -6.99 6.71 -21.13
N SER A 84 -6.47 5.57 -21.62
CA SER A 84 -6.63 4.28 -20.93
C SER A 84 -6.02 4.31 -19.54
N TYR A 85 -6.52 3.48 -18.63
CA TYR A 85 -5.97 3.35 -17.28
C TYR A 85 -4.48 2.99 -17.30
N ASP A 86 -4.11 1.96 -18.08
CA ASP A 86 -2.72 1.48 -18.20
C ASP A 86 -1.75 2.58 -18.67
N ASP A 87 -2.17 3.41 -19.64
CA ASP A 87 -1.36 4.54 -20.10
C ASP A 87 -1.32 5.70 -19.09
N ALA A 88 -2.41 5.92 -18.36
CA ALA A 88 -2.53 6.97 -17.36
C ALA A 88 -1.64 6.68 -16.15
N ILE A 89 -1.70 5.46 -15.61
CA ILE A 89 -0.91 5.03 -14.45
C ILE A 89 0.59 5.05 -14.78
N THR A 90 0.98 4.55 -15.96
CA THR A 90 2.38 4.60 -16.41
C THR A 90 2.93 6.03 -16.42
N LYS A 91 2.11 7.02 -16.83
CA LYS A 91 2.52 8.43 -16.84
C LYS A 91 2.52 9.05 -15.45
N ALA A 92 1.57 8.68 -14.60
CA ALA A 92 1.50 9.12 -13.21
C ALA A 92 2.72 8.61 -12.41
N ASP A 93 3.09 7.34 -12.57
CA ASP A 93 4.30 6.76 -11.99
C ASP A 93 5.56 7.50 -12.40
N LEU A 94 5.66 7.84 -13.68
CA LEU A 94 6.80 8.61 -14.18
C LEU A 94 6.86 10.01 -13.55
N ALA A 95 5.71 10.64 -13.30
CA ALA A 95 5.64 11.93 -12.63
C ALA A 95 6.06 11.80 -11.16
N GLU A 96 5.49 10.84 -10.44
CA GLU A 96 5.80 10.58 -9.03
C GLU A 96 7.27 10.21 -8.83
N ARG A 97 7.82 9.27 -9.62
CA ARG A 97 9.24 8.89 -9.59
C ARG A 97 10.18 10.09 -9.77
N ARG A 98 9.81 11.07 -10.61
CA ARG A 98 10.63 12.29 -10.79
C ARG A 98 10.69 13.12 -9.51
N ILE A 99 9.58 13.21 -8.77
CA ILE A 99 9.51 14.01 -7.54
C ILE A 99 10.18 13.26 -6.39
N ARG A 100 9.98 11.94 -6.25
CA ARG A 100 10.71 11.09 -5.29
C ARG A 100 12.22 11.17 -5.46
N ARG A 101 12.72 11.15 -6.72
CA ARG A 101 14.16 11.36 -7.00
C ARG A 101 14.67 12.72 -6.55
N ARG A 102 13.87 13.79 -6.69
CA ARG A 102 14.22 15.14 -6.22
C ARG A 102 14.21 15.25 -4.70
N ALA A 103 13.36 14.49 -4.02
CA ALA A 103 13.32 14.40 -2.56
C ALA A 103 14.59 13.73 -1.98
N GLY A 104 15.36 13.01 -2.81
CA GLY A 104 16.66 12.47 -2.44
C GLY A 104 16.62 11.08 -1.82
N ASP A 105 15.44 10.44 -1.76
CA ASP A 105 15.27 9.11 -1.16
C ASP A 105 16.14 8.04 -1.84
N VAL A 106 16.25 8.10 -3.17
CA VAL A 106 17.13 7.20 -3.94
C VAL A 106 18.60 7.29 -3.48
N ARG A 107 19.07 8.48 -3.08
CA ARG A 107 20.46 8.65 -2.64
C ARG A 107 20.75 7.95 -1.32
N LYS A 108 19.73 7.72 -0.49
CA LYS A 108 19.86 7.05 0.82
C LYS A 108 20.22 5.57 0.68
N VAL A 109 19.87 4.93 -0.44
CA VAL A 109 19.99 3.47 -0.59
C VAL A 109 20.80 2.98 -1.80
N THR A 110 21.17 3.87 -2.73
CA THR A 110 21.91 3.48 -3.97
C THR A 110 23.36 3.99 -4.04
N HIS A 111 23.91 4.49 -2.92
CA HIS A 111 25.23 5.15 -2.90
C HIS A 111 25.39 6.22 -4.02
N ASN A 112 24.39 7.10 -4.17
CA ASN A 112 24.27 8.07 -5.27
C ASN A 112 24.12 7.44 -6.67
N GLY A 113 23.39 6.33 -6.80
CA GLY A 113 23.14 5.64 -8.07
C GLY A 113 24.35 4.87 -8.61
N ARG A 114 25.36 4.62 -7.77
CA ARG A 114 26.56 3.86 -8.14
C ARG A 114 26.38 2.37 -7.98
N GLU A 115 25.51 1.96 -7.07
CA GLU A 115 25.23 0.58 -6.75
C GLU A 115 23.73 0.31 -6.86
N LEU A 116 23.39 -0.96 -7.14
CA LEU A 116 22.01 -1.40 -7.03
C LEU A 116 21.56 -1.23 -5.57
N PRO A 117 20.29 -0.84 -5.34
CA PRO A 117 19.79 -0.67 -3.99
C PRO A 117 19.83 -2.00 -3.22
N ASP A 118 20.41 -1.96 -2.01
CA ASP A 118 20.36 -3.10 -1.10
C ASP A 118 18.97 -3.19 -0.47
N ALA A 119 18.29 -4.32 -0.70
CA ALA A 119 16.98 -4.62 -0.12
C ALA A 119 16.99 -4.54 1.41
N LYS A 120 18.11 -4.79 2.08
CA LYS A 120 18.20 -4.70 3.54
C LYS A 120 18.26 -3.26 4.05
N ALA A 121 18.54 -2.29 3.18
CA ALA A 121 18.62 -0.88 3.57
C ALA A 121 17.25 -0.27 3.92
N VAL A 122 16.15 -0.95 3.59
CA VAL A 122 14.79 -0.52 3.96
C VAL A 122 14.25 -1.23 5.19
N HIS A 123 14.96 -2.22 5.75
CA HIS A 123 14.55 -2.89 6.98
C HIS A 123 14.61 -1.90 8.15
N GLU A 124 13.48 -1.70 8.85
CA GLU A 124 13.44 -0.88 10.06
C GLU A 124 13.53 -1.75 11.31
N SER A 125 12.74 -2.81 11.39
CA SER A 125 12.80 -3.76 12.50
C SER A 125 12.32 -5.15 12.10
N LEU A 126 12.97 -6.18 12.64
CA LEU A 126 12.46 -7.55 12.54
C LEU A 126 11.27 -7.67 13.48
N TRP A 127 10.09 -7.95 12.93
CA TRP A 127 8.90 -8.18 13.75
C TRP A 127 8.93 -9.57 14.36
N LYS A 128 9.08 -10.60 13.52
CA LYS A 128 9.19 -11.99 13.98
C LYS A 128 9.95 -12.84 12.98
N LYS A 129 10.70 -13.83 13.48
CA LYS A 129 11.18 -14.96 12.68
C LYS A 129 10.32 -16.18 13.02
N LEU A 130 9.67 -16.74 12.02
CA LEU A 130 8.78 -17.89 12.14
C LEU A 130 9.59 -19.19 12.21
N GLU A 131 8.98 -20.25 12.76
CA GLU A 131 9.64 -21.56 12.93
C GLU A 131 10.03 -22.19 11.58
N ASN A 132 9.27 -21.91 10.53
CA ASN A 132 9.55 -22.35 9.16
C ASN A 132 10.70 -21.57 8.49
N GLY A 133 11.32 -20.62 9.20
CA GLY A 133 12.45 -19.82 8.73
C GLY A 133 12.09 -18.49 8.06
N VAL A 134 10.80 -18.22 7.80
CA VAL A 134 10.33 -16.95 7.24
C VAL A 134 10.57 -15.81 8.22
N SER A 135 11.04 -14.66 7.73
CA SER A 135 11.28 -13.45 8.53
C SER A 135 10.30 -12.35 8.13
N VAL A 136 9.52 -11.88 9.09
CA VAL A 136 8.57 -10.78 8.92
C VAL A 136 9.24 -9.48 9.37
N TRP A 137 9.37 -8.53 8.45
CA TRP A 137 10.02 -7.24 8.67
C TRP A 137 9.03 -6.09 8.58
N ILE A 138 9.15 -5.14 9.50
CA ILE A 138 8.63 -3.79 9.26
C ILE A 138 9.67 -3.05 8.43
N VAL A 139 9.25 -2.51 7.28
CA VAL A 139 10.12 -1.83 6.32
C VAL A 139 9.71 -0.38 6.10
N ASN A 140 10.66 0.43 5.66
CA ASN A 140 10.39 1.81 5.28
C ASN A 140 9.70 1.84 3.91
N GLY A 141 8.36 1.85 3.89
CA GLY A 141 7.58 1.78 2.64
C GLY A 141 7.87 2.92 1.68
N ARG A 142 8.08 4.14 2.20
CA ARG A 142 8.50 5.30 1.41
C ARG A 142 9.80 5.03 0.64
N LEU A 143 10.80 4.41 1.28
CA LEU A 143 12.03 4.04 0.59
C LEU A 143 11.78 2.92 -0.42
N VAL A 144 10.93 1.94 -0.12
CA VAL A 144 10.55 0.90 -1.08
C VAL A 144 9.95 1.53 -2.34
N ARG A 145 8.93 2.39 -2.19
CA ARG A 145 8.29 3.16 -3.28
C ARG A 145 9.23 4.02 -4.08
N SER A 146 10.24 4.58 -3.42
CA SER A 146 11.20 5.47 -4.07
C SER A 146 12.23 4.74 -4.92
N VAL A 147 12.46 3.45 -4.68
CA VAL A 147 13.69 2.77 -5.09
C VAL A 147 13.41 1.49 -5.86
N PHE A 148 12.49 0.68 -5.35
CA PHE A 148 12.19 -0.63 -5.91
C PHE A 148 10.90 -0.56 -6.72
N ASP A 149 9.79 -0.28 -6.05
CA ASP A 149 8.48 -0.36 -6.66
C ASP A 149 7.50 0.65 -6.06
N ILE A 150 7.02 1.55 -6.90
CA ILE A 150 6.10 2.63 -6.54
C ILE A 150 4.73 2.10 -6.10
N ASP A 151 4.38 0.89 -6.55
CA ASP A 151 3.11 0.23 -6.26
C ASP A 151 3.14 -0.60 -4.98
N PHE A 152 4.23 -0.53 -4.19
CA PHE A 152 4.26 -1.11 -2.84
C PHE A 152 3.37 -0.29 -1.90
N THR A 153 2.26 -0.86 -1.42
CA THR A 153 1.20 -0.11 -0.73
C THR A 153 1.01 -0.46 0.75
N ALA A 154 1.00 -1.76 1.08
CA ALA A 154 0.77 -2.25 2.45
C ALA A 154 1.78 -3.31 2.89
N GLY A 155 2.03 -4.27 2.01
CA GLY A 155 2.97 -5.36 2.25
C GLY A 155 3.44 -6.00 0.97
N GLY A 156 4.28 -7.03 1.12
CA GLY A 156 4.76 -7.82 0.00
C GLY A 156 5.72 -8.92 0.43
N HIS A 157 5.96 -9.88 -0.45
CA HIS A 157 6.85 -11.01 -0.15
C HIS A 157 7.66 -11.49 -1.36
N ASP A 158 8.61 -12.39 -1.08
CA ASP A 158 9.63 -12.92 -2.00
C ASP A 158 9.10 -13.70 -3.23
N HIS A 159 7.81 -14.03 -3.26
CA HIS A 159 7.19 -14.69 -4.42
C HIS A 159 6.53 -13.71 -5.39
N VAL A 160 6.25 -12.48 -4.95
CA VAL A 160 5.67 -11.41 -5.78
C VAL A 160 6.76 -10.45 -6.24
N TYR A 161 7.63 -10.05 -5.32
CA TYR A 161 8.61 -9.01 -5.57
C TYR A 161 10.04 -9.58 -5.63
N GLU A 162 10.70 -9.43 -6.77
CA GLU A 162 12.08 -9.91 -6.97
C GLU A 162 13.10 -9.22 -6.05
N PHE A 163 12.80 -8.00 -5.59
CA PHE A 163 13.66 -7.25 -4.68
C PHE A 163 13.50 -7.67 -3.21
N VAL A 164 12.45 -8.43 -2.86
CA VAL A 164 12.26 -8.95 -1.51
C VAL A 164 13.13 -10.20 -1.35
N PRO A 165 14.05 -10.24 -0.36
CA PRO A 165 14.90 -11.40 -0.16
C PRO A 165 14.10 -12.68 0.10
N LYS A 166 14.60 -13.81 -0.42
CA LYS A 166 13.96 -15.12 -0.21
C LYS A 166 13.72 -15.41 1.28
N GLY A 167 12.51 -15.85 1.61
CA GLY A 167 12.08 -16.12 2.97
C GLY A 167 11.70 -14.87 3.76
N GLU A 168 11.45 -13.73 3.12
CA GLU A 168 10.98 -12.52 3.79
C GLU A 168 9.55 -12.13 3.40
N VAL A 169 8.85 -11.58 4.39
CA VAL A 169 7.57 -10.87 4.25
C VAL A 169 7.77 -9.48 4.82
N TRP A 170 7.38 -8.47 4.07
CA TRP A 170 7.54 -7.07 4.42
C TRP A 170 6.19 -6.43 4.69
N ILE A 171 6.11 -5.63 5.75
CA ILE A 171 4.95 -4.81 6.12
C ILE A 171 5.41 -3.35 6.13
N ASP A 172 4.66 -2.50 5.45
CA ASP A 172 4.93 -1.05 5.42
C ASP A 172 4.80 -0.46 6.84
N ASN A 173 5.77 0.35 7.23
CA ASN A 173 5.78 1.05 8.50
C ASN A 173 4.71 2.14 8.63
N ASP A 174 4.06 2.53 7.54
CA ASP A 174 2.91 3.44 7.53
C ASP A 174 1.62 2.77 8.04
N ILE A 175 1.51 1.44 7.96
CA ILE A 175 0.32 0.71 8.43
C ILE A 175 0.17 0.83 9.95
N GLU A 176 -1.01 1.24 10.40
CA GLU A 176 -1.36 1.37 11.81
C GLU A 176 -1.28 0.00 12.51
N GLU A 177 -0.84 -0.02 13.78
CA GLU A 177 -0.63 -1.26 14.53
C GLU A 177 -1.87 -2.19 14.53
N LYS A 178 -3.07 -1.61 14.58
CA LYS A 178 -4.35 -2.35 14.55
C LYS A 178 -4.64 -3.02 13.19
N GLU A 179 -4.09 -2.46 12.10
CA GLU A 179 -4.29 -2.94 10.73
C GLU A 179 -3.24 -3.97 10.32
N ARG A 180 -2.03 -3.90 10.91
CA ARG A 180 -0.90 -4.77 10.53
C ARG A 180 -1.21 -6.26 10.62
N GLY A 181 -2.05 -6.68 11.56
CA GLY A 181 -2.44 -8.09 11.68
C GLY A 181 -3.22 -8.60 10.47
N PHE A 182 -4.09 -7.78 9.89
CA PHE A 182 -4.86 -8.12 8.68
C PHE A 182 -3.97 -8.15 7.45
N VAL A 183 -3.12 -7.12 7.26
CA VAL A 183 -2.15 -7.09 6.17
C VAL A 183 -1.21 -8.30 6.26
N LEU A 184 -0.69 -8.60 7.46
CA LEU A 184 0.16 -9.76 7.67
C LEU A 184 -0.52 -11.09 7.33
N LEU A 185 -1.81 -11.23 7.65
CA LEU A 185 -2.59 -12.42 7.29
C LEU A 185 -2.66 -12.56 5.78
N HIS A 186 -2.97 -11.48 5.07
CA HIS A 186 -3.00 -11.47 3.61
C HIS A 186 -1.65 -11.91 3.02
N GLU A 187 -0.56 -11.26 3.45
CA GLU A 187 0.78 -11.52 2.92
C GLU A 187 1.26 -12.94 3.22
N LEU A 188 1.03 -13.45 4.43
CA LEU A 188 1.44 -14.82 4.78
C LEU A 188 0.61 -15.86 4.01
N HIS A 189 -0.71 -15.68 3.94
CA HIS A 189 -1.57 -16.61 3.22
C HIS A 189 -1.22 -16.63 1.73
N GLU A 190 -1.05 -15.46 1.11
CA GLU A 190 -0.71 -15.34 -0.31
C GLU A 190 0.62 -16.03 -0.60
N ARG A 191 1.64 -15.73 0.21
CA ARG A 191 2.96 -16.33 0.13
C ARG A 191 2.91 -17.84 0.24
N ASN A 192 2.20 -18.37 1.23
CA ASN A 192 2.11 -19.80 1.47
C ASN A 192 1.43 -20.52 0.30
N ARG A 193 0.34 -19.97 -0.25
CA ARG A 193 -0.33 -20.53 -1.43
C ARG A 193 0.56 -20.48 -2.68
N MET A 194 1.29 -19.39 -2.89
CA MET A 194 2.24 -19.30 -4.00
C MET A 194 3.42 -20.27 -3.85
N ALA A 195 3.91 -20.50 -2.62
CA ALA A 195 4.93 -21.49 -2.34
C ALA A 195 4.47 -22.94 -2.65
N GLU A 196 3.16 -23.19 -2.51
CA GLU A 196 2.50 -24.46 -2.91
C GLU A 196 2.25 -24.57 -4.42
N GLY A 197 2.59 -23.52 -5.20
CA GLY A 197 2.47 -23.50 -6.66
C GLY A 197 1.17 -22.87 -7.18
N LEU A 198 0.38 -22.23 -6.31
CA LEU A 198 -0.81 -21.50 -6.74
C LEU A 198 -0.40 -20.23 -7.53
N PRO A 199 -1.04 -19.93 -8.68
CA PRO A 199 -0.77 -18.68 -9.39
C PRO A 199 -1.13 -17.46 -8.54
N TYR A 200 -0.35 -16.38 -8.65
CA TYR A 200 -0.56 -15.11 -7.94
C TYR A 200 -2.03 -14.68 -7.92
N SER A 201 -2.67 -14.60 -9.08
CA SER A 201 -4.07 -14.13 -9.15
C SER A 201 -5.06 -14.98 -8.35
N LYS A 202 -4.80 -16.27 -8.13
CA LYS A 202 -5.64 -17.10 -7.29
C LYS A 202 -5.29 -16.93 -5.81
N ALA A 203 -3.99 -16.95 -5.48
CA ALA A 203 -3.51 -16.75 -4.12
C ALA A 203 -3.99 -15.40 -3.57
N HIS A 204 -3.81 -14.33 -4.34
CA HIS A 204 -4.24 -12.99 -4.00
C HIS A 204 -5.75 -12.90 -3.74
N ASN A 205 -6.57 -13.45 -4.65
CA ASN A 205 -8.03 -13.46 -4.47
C ASN A 205 -8.49 -14.28 -3.25
N GLU A 206 -7.78 -15.35 -2.88
CA GLU A 206 -8.06 -16.12 -1.66
C GLU A 206 -7.67 -15.32 -0.41
N SER A 207 -6.52 -14.65 -0.44
CA SER A 207 -6.04 -13.78 0.63
C SER A 207 -6.94 -12.57 0.88
N SER A 208 -7.37 -11.83 -0.17
CA SER A 208 -8.26 -10.67 0.01
C SER A 208 -9.57 -11.08 0.68
N ARG A 209 -10.12 -12.25 0.32
CA ARG A 209 -11.35 -12.77 0.96
C ARG A 209 -11.13 -13.15 2.40
N LEU A 210 -10.00 -13.80 2.71
CA LEU A 210 -9.65 -14.18 4.08
C LEU A 210 -9.45 -12.93 4.95
N GLU A 211 -8.70 -11.93 4.45
CA GLU A 211 -8.50 -10.66 5.12
C GLU A 211 -9.86 -9.97 5.39
N PHE A 212 -10.70 -9.85 4.36
CA PHE A 212 -12.02 -9.25 4.49
C PHE A 212 -12.89 -9.97 5.52
N GLN A 213 -12.88 -11.31 5.52
CA GLN A 213 -13.60 -12.09 6.53
C GLN A 213 -13.07 -11.81 7.94
N SER A 214 -11.75 -11.78 8.13
CA SER A 214 -11.12 -11.48 9.42
C SER A 214 -11.39 -10.05 9.89
N ARG A 215 -11.49 -9.07 8.99
CA ARG A 215 -11.91 -7.70 9.35
C ARG A 215 -13.32 -7.65 9.95
N HIS A 216 -14.19 -8.60 9.57
CA HIS A 216 -15.55 -8.74 10.10
C HIS A 216 -15.62 -9.67 11.33
N HIS A 217 -14.59 -10.47 11.58
CA HIS A 217 -14.47 -11.41 12.70
C HIS A 217 -13.08 -11.29 13.34
N PRO A 218 -12.74 -10.12 13.93
CA PRO A 218 -11.39 -9.81 14.38
C PRO A 218 -10.91 -10.71 15.53
N ASP A 219 -11.83 -11.34 16.24
CA ASP A 219 -11.56 -12.36 17.26
C ASP A 219 -10.97 -13.65 16.68
N GLU A 220 -11.23 -13.95 15.41
CA GLU A 220 -10.68 -15.11 14.69
C GLU A 220 -9.29 -14.84 14.07
N LEU A 221 -8.83 -13.57 14.06
CA LEU A 221 -7.57 -13.17 13.41
C LEU A 221 -6.36 -13.94 13.96
N HIS A 222 -6.32 -14.18 15.28
CA HIS A 222 -5.21 -14.90 15.89
C HIS A 222 -5.12 -16.34 15.39
N ASP A 223 -6.25 -17.03 15.28
CA ASP A 223 -6.32 -18.41 14.80
C ASP A 223 -5.99 -18.49 13.30
N ALA A 224 -6.48 -17.52 12.51
CA ALA A 224 -6.14 -17.41 11.10
C ALA A 224 -4.63 -17.19 10.88
N LEU A 225 -4.02 -16.28 11.64
CA LEU A 225 -2.56 -16.06 11.61
C LEU A 225 -1.79 -17.31 12.07
N ALA A 226 -2.26 -18.00 13.10
CA ALA A 226 -1.64 -19.23 13.58
C ALA A 226 -1.65 -20.33 12.51
N ALA A 227 -2.73 -20.45 11.73
CA ALA A 227 -2.82 -21.36 10.59
C ALA A 227 -1.77 -21.06 9.50
N GLU A 228 -1.35 -19.80 9.37
CA GLU A 228 -0.29 -19.36 8.45
C GLU A 228 1.12 -19.37 9.07
N GLY A 229 1.28 -19.96 10.28
CA GLY A 229 2.56 -20.16 10.94
C GLY A 229 3.03 -19.00 11.82
N TRP A 230 2.14 -18.05 12.15
CA TRP A 230 2.44 -16.93 13.05
C TRP A 230 2.50 -17.31 14.55
N ALA A 231 2.14 -18.55 14.92
CA ALA A 231 2.10 -19.01 16.32
C ALA A 231 3.40 -18.70 17.10
#